data_AF-A0A4P7QEX8-F1
#
_entry.id   AF-A0A4P7QEX8-F1
#
_cell.length_a   1.000
_cell.length_b   1.000
_cell.length_c   1.000
_cell.angle_alpha   90.00
_cell.angle_beta   90.00
_cell.angle_gamma   90.00
#
_symmetry.space_group_name_H-M   'P 1'
#
loop_
_entity.id
_entity.type
_entity.pdbx_description
1 polymer ?
#
loop_
_entity_poly.entity_id
_entity_poly.type
_entity_poly.pdbx_seq_one_letter_code
_entity_poly.pdbx_strand_id
1 'polypeptide(L)'
;MSENISRVAKHTDTGSESEFDDPRRPLIRAVRLGAIALVVITIASLAIWGGLAGLPGIWGVLIGAAIGGGFVLLTALSVLVTSGSTPSTTMAVVLGGWLIKIVVLILVLLLIRDLDFYHTMAMFVTVVLALLVVLGTEVWGVITSKVTYVS
;
A
#
# COMPACT_ATOMS: atom_id res chain seq x y z
N MET A 1 -58.53 -20.43 16.03
CA MET A 1 -57.19 -20.54 16.64
C MET A 1 -56.16 -20.99 15.59
N SER A 2 -56.07 -20.28 14.46
CA SER A 2 -55.15 -20.62 13.34
C SER A 2 -54.60 -19.37 12.64
N GLU A 3 -55.15 -18.19 12.93
CA GLU A 3 -54.80 -16.94 12.25
C GLU A 3 -53.55 -16.25 12.81
N ASN A 4 -53.18 -16.58 14.06
CA ASN A 4 -52.06 -15.94 14.76
C ASN A 4 -50.68 -16.50 14.37
N ILE A 5 -50.64 -17.65 13.68
CA ILE A 5 -49.39 -18.31 13.27
C ILE A 5 -48.83 -17.71 11.97
N SER A 6 -49.66 -16.97 11.21
CA SER A 6 -49.24 -16.31 9.96
C SER A 6 -48.50 -14.98 10.16
N ARG A 7 -48.61 -14.35 11.35
CA ARG A 7 -48.00 -13.04 11.63
C ARG A 7 -46.57 -13.11 12.16
N VAL A 8 -46.15 -14.25 12.70
CA VAL A 8 -44.83 -14.39 13.34
C VAL A 8 -43.73 -14.77 12.34
N ALA A 9 -44.08 -15.38 11.20
CA ALA A 9 -43.11 -15.76 10.16
C ALA A 9 -42.74 -14.62 9.18
N LYS A 10 -43.15 -13.38 9.47
CA LYS A 10 -42.85 -12.20 8.64
C LYS A 10 -42.15 -11.10 9.45
N HIS A 11 -41.11 -11.47 10.17
CA HIS A 11 -39.92 -10.64 10.21
C HIS A 11 -38.92 -11.27 9.24
N THR A 12 -39.19 -11.06 7.95
CA THR A 12 -38.12 -11.06 6.96
C THR A 12 -37.15 -9.98 7.39
N ASP A 13 -36.03 -10.43 7.92
CA ASP A 13 -34.81 -9.67 8.18
C ASP A 13 -34.30 -9.14 6.83
N THR A 14 -34.98 -8.12 6.30
CA THR A 14 -34.56 -7.44 5.07
C THR A 14 -33.49 -6.44 5.46
N GLY A 15 -32.24 -6.89 5.34
CA GLY A 15 -31.15 -6.06 4.84
C GLY A 15 -30.73 -4.90 5.74
N SER A 16 -30.04 -5.22 6.83
CA SER A 16 -28.81 -4.50 7.12
C SER A 16 -27.63 -5.46 6.89
N GLU A 17 -27.30 -5.73 5.62
CA GLU A 17 -25.88 -5.96 5.31
C GLU A 17 -25.17 -4.72 5.81
N SER A 18 -24.54 -4.85 6.98
CA SER A 18 -24.03 -3.72 7.73
C SER A 18 -23.01 -3.02 6.85
N GLU A 19 -23.29 -1.76 6.52
CA GLU A 19 -22.38 -0.87 5.82
C GLU A 19 -21.01 -0.73 6.56
N PHE A 20 -20.96 -1.19 7.81
CA PHE A 20 -19.77 -1.26 8.66
C PHE A 20 -18.93 -2.53 8.49
N ASP A 21 -19.38 -3.52 7.70
CA ASP A 21 -18.72 -4.83 7.54
C ASP A 21 -17.84 -4.94 6.28
N ASP A 22 -17.58 -3.83 5.59
CA ASP A 22 -16.75 -3.84 4.39
C ASP A 22 -15.24 -3.87 4.76
N PRO A 23 -14.54 -5.02 4.60
CA PRO A 23 -13.14 -5.19 5.01
C PRO A 23 -12.18 -4.32 4.19
N ARG A 24 -12.66 -3.69 3.12
CA ARG A 24 -11.89 -2.83 2.21
C ARG A 24 -11.67 -1.43 2.78
N ARG A 25 -12.56 -0.95 3.68
CA ARG A 25 -12.50 0.42 4.23
C ARG A 25 -11.18 0.72 4.97
N PRO A 26 -10.65 -0.17 5.83
CA PRO A 26 -9.33 0.04 6.46
C PRO A 26 -8.18 0.02 5.46
N LEU A 27 -8.24 -0.87 4.45
CA LEU A 27 -7.19 -1.00 3.43
C LEU A 27 -7.09 0.26 2.56
N ILE A 28 -8.23 0.82 2.13
CA ILE A 28 -8.25 2.06 1.34
C ILE A 28 -7.67 3.23 2.14
N ARG A 29 -7.97 3.30 3.45
CA ARG A 29 -7.38 4.32 4.34
C ARG A 29 -5.87 4.15 4.46
N ALA A 30 -5.38 2.93 4.64
CA ALA A 30 -3.95 2.63 4.71
C ALA A 30 -3.22 3.03 3.42
N VAL A 31 -3.77 2.67 2.24
CA VAL A 31 -3.22 3.07 0.93
C VAL A 31 -3.16 4.59 0.81
N ARG A 32 -4.23 5.30 1.21
CA ARG A 32 -4.28 6.76 1.13
C ARG A 32 -3.25 7.44 2.03
N LEU A 33 -3.12 6.98 3.27
CA LEU A 33 -2.13 7.50 4.22
C LEU A 33 -0.70 7.24 3.73
N GLY A 34 -0.44 6.02 3.23
CA GLY A 34 0.84 5.66 2.62
C GLY A 34 1.19 6.54 1.41
N ALA A 35 0.22 6.79 0.53
CA ALA A 35 0.41 7.68 -0.62
C ALA A 35 0.72 9.13 -0.21
N ILE A 36 0.04 9.65 0.82
CA ILE A 36 0.33 10.99 1.35
C ILE A 36 1.74 11.04 1.95
N ALA A 37 2.10 10.04 2.76
CA ALA A 37 3.43 9.95 3.36
C ALA A 37 4.53 9.87 2.30
N LEU A 38 4.28 9.12 1.21
CA LEU A 38 5.17 9.05 0.05
C LEU A 38 5.35 10.43 -0.62
N VAL A 39 4.28 11.18 -0.82
CA VAL A 39 4.36 12.53 -1.41
C VAL A 39 5.18 13.46 -0.49
N VAL A 40 4.91 13.44 0.82
CA VAL A 40 5.63 14.27 1.80
C VAL A 40 7.12 13.95 1.79
N ILE A 41 7.51 12.67 1.87
CA ILE A 41 8.92 12.29 1.89
C ILE A 41 9.62 12.58 0.55
N THR A 42 8.89 12.48 -0.57
CA THR A 42 9.40 12.83 -1.89
C THR A 42 9.70 14.33 -1.98
N ILE A 43 8.77 15.19 -1.53
CA ILE A 43 8.99 16.64 -1.51
C ILE A 43 10.17 17.02 -0.62
N ALA A 44 10.27 16.43 0.58
CA ALA A 44 11.39 16.66 1.47
C ALA A 44 12.72 16.22 0.84
N SER A 45 12.74 15.05 0.20
CA SER A 45 13.93 14.53 -0.49
C SER A 45 14.31 15.41 -1.69
N LEU A 46 13.34 15.89 -2.47
CA LEU A 46 13.58 16.81 -3.59
C LEU A 46 14.19 18.13 -3.12
N ALA A 47 13.71 18.68 -2.00
CA ALA A 47 14.26 19.92 -1.44
C ALA A 47 15.73 19.73 -1.00
N ILE A 48 16.03 18.62 -0.32
CA ILE A 48 17.39 18.32 0.17
C ILE A 48 18.33 18.01 -1.00
N TRP A 49 18.01 17.03 -1.83
CA TRP A 49 18.90 16.55 -2.88
C TRP A 49 18.92 17.45 -4.12
N GLY A 50 17.83 18.15 -4.40
CA GLY A 50 17.83 19.20 -5.43
C GLY A 50 18.75 20.36 -5.06
N GLY A 51 18.85 20.70 -3.76
CA GLY A 51 19.80 21.70 -3.27
C GLY A 51 21.25 21.21 -3.25
N LEU A 52 21.49 19.96 -2.80
CA LEU A 52 22.84 19.41 -2.64
C LEU A 52 23.48 18.91 -3.93
N ALA A 53 22.69 18.34 -4.84
CA ALA A 53 23.17 17.64 -6.03
C ALA A 53 22.50 18.12 -7.32
N GLY A 54 21.73 19.22 -7.28
CA GLY A 54 21.11 19.83 -8.46
C GLY A 54 20.17 18.89 -9.23
N LEU A 55 20.25 18.95 -10.56
CA LEU A 55 19.45 18.12 -11.47
C LEU A 55 19.67 16.60 -11.25
N PRO A 56 20.92 16.10 -11.10
CA PRO A 56 21.14 14.69 -10.76
C PRO A 56 20.48 14.25 -9.45
N GLY A 57 20.44 15.13 -8.45
CA GLY A 57 19.74 14.88 -7.18
C GLY A 57 18.23 14.68 -7.39
N ILE A 58 17.61 15.56 -8.18
CA ILE A 58 16.18 15.50 -8.50
C ILE A 58 15.83 14.17 -9.19
N TRP A 59 16.58 13.79 -10.22
CA TRP A 59 16.36 12.53 -10.92
C TRP A 59 16.52 11.32 -10.01
N GLY A 60 17.54 11.33 -9.13
CA GLY A 60 17.73 10.28 -8.14
C GLY A 60 16.53 10.13 -7.21
N VAL A 61 16.00 11.23 -6.71
CA VAL A 61 14.80 11.23 -5.85
C VAL A 61 13.57 10.71 -6.59
N LEU A 62 13.32 11.15 -7.82
CA LEU A 62 12.15 10.70 -8.59
C LEU A 62 12.19 9.19 -8.86
N ILE A 63 13.35 8.66 -9.26
CA ILE A 63 13.55 7.23 -9.47
C ILE A 63 13.40 6.48 -8.14
N GLY A 64 14.04 6.99 -7.08
CA GLY A 64 14.00 6.34 -5.78
C GLY A 64 12.58 6.29 -5.18
N ALA A 65 11.82 7.37 -5.31
CA ALA A 65 10.42 7.43 -4.90
C ALA A 65 9.54 6.50 -5.75
N ALA A 66 9.78 6.40 -7.06
CA ALA A 66 9.05 5.49 -7.93
C ALA A 66 9.31 4.01 -7.57
N ILE A 67 10.57 3.65 -7.32
CA ILE A 67 10.95 2.28 -6.91
C ILE A 67 10.39 1.96 -5.53
N GLY A 68 10.73 2.77 -4.52
CA GLY A 68 10.31 2.51 -3.14
C GLY A 68 8.80 2.61 -2.94
N GLY A 69 8.20 3.71 -3.40
CA GLY A 69 6.76 3.94 -3.32
C GLY A 69 5.96 2.96 -4.18
N GLY A 70 6.41 2.68 -5.39
CA GLY A 70 5.78 1.69 -6.27
C GLY A 70 5.75 0.31 -5.64
N PHE A 71 6.86 -0.13 -5.02
CA PHE A 71 6.94 -1.43 -4.35
C PHE A 71 5.91 -1.57 -3.21
N VAL A 72 5.75 -0.53 -2.40
CA VAL A 72 4.82 -0.54 -1.27
C VAL A 72 3.36 -0.43 -1.73
N LEU A 73 3.04 0.50 -2.64
CA LEU A 73 1.69 0.65 -3.17
C LEU A 73 1.20 -0.61 -3.90
N LEU A 74 2.08 -1.29 -4.63
CA LEU A 74 1.78 -2.55 -5.30
C LEU A 74 1.52 -3.66 -4.27
N THR A 75 2.16 -3.61 -3.09
CA THR A 75 1.85 -4.49 -1.96
C THR A 75 0.45 -4.27 -1.42
N ALA A 76 0.08 -3.03 -1.12
CA ALA A 76 -1.24 -2.70 -0.59
C ALA A 76 -2.36 -3.05 -1.60
N LEU A 77 -2.10 -2.83 -2.90
CA LEU A 77 -3.00 -3.22 -3.98
C LEU A 77 -3.19 -4.75 -4.04
N SER A 78 -2.11 -5.53 -3.94
CA SER A 78 -2.18 -7.00 -3.87
C SER A 78 -3.03 -7.47 -2.70
N VAL A 79 -2.88 -6.87 -1.52
CA VAL A 79 -3.68 -7.20 -0.33
C VAL A 79 -5.16 -6.91 -0.58
N LEU A 80 -5.49 -5.76 -1.17
CA LEU A 80 -6.86 -5.40 -1.50
C LEU A 80 -7.49 -6.40 -2.48
N VAL A 81 -6.76 -6.78 -3.52
CA VAL A 81 -7.22 -7.77 -4.52
C VAL A 81 -7.40 -9.16 -3.91
N THR A 82 -6.57 -9.54 -2.93
CA THR A 82 -6.55 -10.90 -2.35
C THR A 82 -7.52 -11.08 -1.18
N SER A 83 -8.03 -9.98 -0.62
CA SER A 83 -8.88 -9.94 0.60
C SER A 83 -10.13 -10.83 0.58
N GLY A 84 -10.61 -11.27 -0.59
CA GLY A 84 -11.77 -12.16 -0.74
C GLY A 84 -11.46 -13.53 -1.35
N SER A 85 -10.18 -13.95 -1.38
CA SER A 85 -9.75 -15.15 -2.11
C SER A 85 -9.55 -16.38 -1.21
N THR A 86 -9.58 -17.59 -1.81
CA THR A 86 -9.38 -18.86 -1.09
C THR A 86 -7.97 -18.96 -0.48
N PRO A 87 -7.75 -19.80 0.55
CA PRO A 87 -6.42 -19.97 1.16
C PRO A 87 -5.32 -20.37 0.15
N SER A 88 -5.67 -21.16 -0.87
CA SER A 88 -4.74 -21.58 -1.92
C SER A 88 -4.27 -20.41 -2.80
N THR A 89 -5.19 -19.52 -3.17
CA THR A 89 -4.90 -18.32 -3.96
C THR A 89 -4.08 -17.30 -3.17
N THR A 90 -4.33 -17.15 -1.86
CA THR A 90 -3.53 -16.28 -1.00
C THR A 90 -2.06 -16.71 -0.93
N MET A 91 -1.79 -18.02 -0.76
CA MET A 91 -0.41 -18.54 -0.76
C MET A 91 0.30 -18.33 -2.10
N ALA A 92 -0.41 -18.55 -3.21
CA ALA A 92 0.13 -18.31 -4.55
C ALA A 92 0.46 -16.82 -4.78
N VAL A 93 -0.41 -15.92 -4.34
CA VAL A 93 -0.19 -14.47 -4.46
C VAL A 93 0.97 -13.99 -3.59
N VAL A 94 1.10 -14.51 -2.36
CA VAL A 94 2.20 -14.12 -1.45
C VAL A 94 3.56 -14.55 -2.02
N LEU A 95 3.71 -15.83 -2.38
CA LEU A 95 4.98 -16.36 -2.88
C LEU A 95 5.29 -15.85 -4.30
N GLY A 96 4.29 -15.88 -5.19
CA GLY A 96 4.43 -15.39 -6.56
C GLY A 96 4.67 -13.89 -6.60
N GLY A 97 3.96 -13.13 -5.77
CA GLY A 97 4.13 -11.68 -5.65
C GLY A 97 5.52 -11.29 -5.15
N TRP A 98 6.08 -12.03 -4.18
CA TRP A 98 7.45 -11.81 -3.73
C TRP A 98 8.47 -12.06 -4.84
N LEU A 99 8.34 -13.18 -5.57
CA LEU A 99 9.27 -13.52 -6.66
C LEU A 99 9.20 -12.51 -7.81
N ILE A 100 7.99 -12.16 -8.26
CA ILE A 100 7.77 -11.15 -9.31
C ILE A 100 8.39 -9.82 -8.89
N LYS A 101 8.19 -9.40 -7.64
CA LYS A 101 8.76 -8.16 -7.11
C LYS A 101 10.29 -8.15 -7.14
N ILE A 102 10.93 -9.24 -6.75
CA ILE A 102 12.40 -9.35 -6.81
C ILE A 102 12.89 -9.26 -8.26
N VAL A 103 12.26 -9.97 -9.18
CA VAL A 103 12.62 -9.93 -10.61
C VAL A 103 12.46 -8.52 -11.17
N VAL A 104 11.32 -7.88 -10.92
CA VAL A 104 11.06 -6.50 -11.38
C VAL A 104 12.08 -5.52 -10.78
N LEU A 105 12.37 -5.62 -9.48
CA LEU A 105 13.35 -4.76 -8.83
C LEU A 105 14.74 -4.92 -9.44
N ILE A 106 15.19 -6.17 -9.64
CA ILE A 106 16.49 -6.45 -10.27
C ILE A 106 16.53 -5.88 -11.69
N LEU A 107 15.50 -6.11 -12.50
CA LEU A 107 15.45 -5.60 -13.88
C LEU A 107 15.52 -4.08 -13.92
N VAL A 108 14.79 -3.39 -13.03
CA VAL A 108 14.83 -1.92 -12.92
C VAL A 108 16.23 -1.46 -12.54
N LEU A 109 16.84 -2.04 -11.51
CA LEU A 109 18.19 -1.66 -11.07
C LEU A 109 19.26 -1.94 -12.15
N LEU A 110 19.15 -3.05 -12.88
CA LEU A 110 20.04 -3.38 -13.98
C LEU A 110 19.86 -2.46 -15.19
N LEU A 111 18.65 -1.93 -15.41
CA LEU A 111 18.41 -1.00 -16.50
C LEU A 111 19.00 0.39 -16.19
N ILE A 112 18.99 0.79 -14.92
CA ILE A 112 19.41 2.13 -14.51
C ILE A 112 20.86 2.22 -14.05
N ARG A 113 21.52 1.11 -13.66
CA ARG A 113 22.84 1.11 -13.01
C ARG A 113 23.95 1.88 -13.73
N ASP A 114 23.93 1.91 -15.05
CA ASP A 114 24.99 2.52 -15.87
C ASP A 114 24.56 3.89 -16.43
N LEU A 115 23.54 4.50 -15.83
CA LEU A 115 23.02 5.81 -16.24
C LEU A 115 23.58 6.92 -15.33
N ASP A 116 24.27 7.88 -15.93
CA ASP A 116 25.04 8.91 -15.21
C ASP A 116 24.19 10.11 -14.77
N PHE A 117 22.90 10.14 -15.15
CA PHE A 117 22.05 11.33 -15.01
C PHE A 117 21.51 11.54 -13.59
N TYR A 118 21.64 10.55 -12.70
CA TYR A 118 21.10 10.61 -11.35
C TYR A 118 22.18 10.44 -10.28
N HIS A 119 21.98 11.06 -9.12
CA HIS A 119 22.87 10.89 -7.98
C HIS A 119 22.52 9.61 -7.21
N THR A 120 23.41 8.62 -7.26
CA THR A 120 23.17 7.27 -6.70
C THR A 120 22.79 7.30 -5.22
N MET A 121 23.43 8.15 -4.41
CA MET A 121 23.08 8.27 -2.98
C MET A 121 21.72 8.92 -2.76
N ALA A 122 21.31 9.85 -3.63
CA ALA A 122 20.00 10.49 -3.51
C ALA A 122 18.89 9.48 -3.78
N MET A 123 19.06 8.68 -4.83
CA MET A 123 18.17 7.57 -5.14
C MET A 123 18.12 6.56 -3.99
N PHE A 124 19.27 6.03 -3.55
CA PHE A 124 19.33 5.00 -2.52
C PHE A 124 18.64 5.45 -1.22
N VAL A 125 18.99 6.64 -0.72
CA VAL A 125 18.40 7.20 0.51
C VAL A 125 16.90 7.41 0.34
N THR A 126 16.46 7.93 -0.81
CA THR A 126 15.02 8.13 -1.07
C THR A 126 14.26 6.81 -1.11
N VAL A 127 14.81 5.76 -1.74
CA VAL A 127 14.20 4.42 -1.74
C VAL A 127 14.02 3.94 -0.30
N VAL A 128 15.09 3.97 0.50
CA VAL A 128 15.06 3.48 1.89
C VAL A 128 14.06 4.27 2.72
N LEU A 129 14.09 5.61 2.65
CA LEU A 129 13.16 6.46 3.38
C LEU A 129 11.70 6.22 2.95
N ALA A 130 11.43 6.12 1.65
CA ALA A 130 10.10 5.82 1.13
C ALA A 130 9.61 4.46 1.65
N LEU A 131 10.44 3.42 1.59
CA LEU A 131 10.09 2.09 2.11
C LEU A 131 9.77 2.14 3.61
N LEU A 132 10.64 2.72 4.43
CA LEU A 132 10.48 2.73 5.88
C LEU A 132 9.28 3.58 6.31
N VAL A 133 9.12 4.77 5.74
CA VAL A 133 8.04 5.70 6.11
C VAL A 133 6.69 5.14 5.68
N VAL A 134 6.54 4.75 4.40
CA VAL A 134 5.26 4.26 3.90
C VAL A 134 4.86 2.98 4.61
N LEU A 135 5.76 2.01 4.74
CA LEU A 135 5.48 0.77 5.47
C LEU A 135 5.18 1.03 6.96
N GLY A 136 5.89 1.96 7.59
CA GLY A 136 5.61 2.39 8.95
C GLY A 136 4.20 2.98 9.09
N THR A 137 3.77 3.82 8.14
CA THR A 137 2.41 4.37 8.13
C THR A 137 1.33 3.32 7.91
N GLU A 138 1.59 2.30 7.09
CA GLU A 138 0.68 1.18 6.87
C GLU A 138 0.53 0.34 8.15
N VAL A 139 1.65 -0.03 8.78
CA VAL A 139 1.65 -0.78 10.04
C VAL A 139 0.88 -0.01 11.12
N TRP A 140 1.13 1.29 11.24
CA TRP A 140 0.42 2.15 12.19
C TRP A 140 -1.08 2.23 11.91
N GLY A 141 -1.47 2.43 10.65
CA GLY A 141 -2.88 2.50 10.24
C GLY A 141 -3.64 1.20 10.54
N VAL A 142 -3.02 0.05 10.32
CA VAL A 142 -3.60 -1.27 10.64
C VAL A 142 -3.75 -1.45 12.15
N ILE A 143 -2.73 -1.10 12.94
CA ILE A 143 -2.78 -1.21 14.40
C ILE A 143 -3.91 -0.34 14.97
N THR A 144 -4.02 0.91 14.54
CA THR A 144 -5.07 1.84 15.00
C THR A 144 -6.47 1.38 14.59
N SER A 145 -6.64 0.77 13.41
CA SER A 145 -7.96 0.25 12.98
C SER A 145 -8.52 -0.88 13.85
N LYS A 146 -7.66 -1.69 14.48
CA LYS A 146 -8.09 -2.78 15.37
C LYS A 146 -8.65 -2.29 16.70
N VAL A 147 -8.23 -1.10 17.15
CA VAL A 147 -8.71 -0.51 18.41
C VAL A 147 -10.11 0.11 18.26
N THR A 148 -10.49 0.50 17.05
CA THR A 148 -11.83 1.05 16.76
C THR A 148 -12.90 -0.02 16.54
N TYR A 149 -12.53 -1.27 16.27
CA TYR A 149 -13.50 -2.36 16.05
C TYR A 149 -14.17 -2.89 17.34
N VAL A 150 -13.78 -2.37 18.52
CA VAL A 150 -14.32 -2.78 19.83
C VAL A 150 -15.08 -1.65 20.55
N SER A 151 -15.30 -0.50 19.90
CA SER A 151 -16.00 0.65 20.50
C SER A 151 -17.14 1.16 19.63
#